data_AF-A0A484YA16-F1
#
_entry.id   AF-A0A484YA16-F1
#
_cell.length_a   1.000
_cell.length_b   1.000
_cell.length_c   1.000
_cell.angle_alpha   90.00
_cell.angle_beta   90.00
_cell.angle_gamma   90.00
#
_symmetry.space_group_name_H-M   'P 1'
#
loop_
_entity.id
_entity.type
_entity.pdbx_description
1 polymer ?
#
loop_
_entity_poly.entity_id
_entity_poly.type
_entity_poly.pdbx_seq_one_letter_code
_entity_poly.pdbx_strand_id
1 'polypeptide(L)'
;MVNLALWLKQRRFRLDQVQNFYPSPLANSTTMYYTGKNPLSKIGYKSEDVVVPRGDKQRRLHKALLRYHDPANWPLIRQALEEMGKKQP
;
A
#
# COMPACT_ATOMS: atom_id res chain seq x y z
N MET A 1 0.48 3.83 -1.04
CA MET A 1 1.36 2.99 -1.89
C MET A 1 2.01 3.73 -3.06
N VAL A 2 1.37 4.75 -3.66
CA VAL A 2 1.97 5.52 -4.78
C VAL A 2 3.35 6.09 -4.45
N ASN A 3 3.54 6.70 -3.26
CA ASN A 3 4.84 7.25 -2.85
C ASN A 3 5.95 6.18 -2.80
N LEU A 4 5.62 4.97 -2.33
CA LEU A 4 6.57 3.86 -2.31
C LEU A 4 6.93 3.40 -3.73
N ALA A 5 5.94 3.27 -4.62
CA ALA A 5 6.18 2.93 -6.02
C ALA A 5 7.08 3.97 -6.72
N LEU A 6 6.87 5.27 -6.47
CA LEU A 6 7.73 6.33 -6.99
C LEU A 6 9.15 6.23 -6.43
N TRP A 7 9.28 5.99 -5.13
CA TRP A 7 10.58 5.81 -4.47
C TRP A 7 11.36 4.63 -5.08
N LEU A 8 10.68 3.50 -5.33
CA LEU A 8 11.26 2.32 -5.99
C LEU A 8 11.70 2.64 -7.41
N LYS A 9 10.84 3.32 -8.18
CA LYS A 9 11.14 3.75 -9.56
C LYS A 9 12.35 4.67 -9.63
N GLN A 10 12.43 5.67 -8.74
CA GLN A 10 13.56 6.59 -8.67
C GLN A 10 14.89 5.87 -8.38
N ARG A 11 14.83 4.80 -7.58
CA ARG A 11 16.00 3.96 -7.24
C ARG A 11 16.23 2.78 -8.18
N ARG A 12 15.46 2.69 -9.27
CA ARG A 12 15.54 1.62 -10.28
C ARG A 12 15.33 0.21 -9.70
N PHE A 13 14.58 0.08 -8.61
CA PHE A 13 14.21 -1.22 -8.06
C PHE A 13 13.00 -1.81 -8.80
N ARG A 14 13.13 -3.05 -9.25
CA ARG A 14 12.07 -3.83 -9.91
C ARG A 14 11.73 -5.03 -9.03
N LEU A 15 10.54 -5.01 -8.44
CA LEU A 15 10.10 -6.07 -7.54
C LEU A 15 9.29 -7.11 -8.33
N ASP A 16 9.76 -8.35 -8.47
CA ASP A 16 8.96 -9.39 -9.12
C ASP A 16 8.00 -10.07 -8.14
N GLN A 17 8.46 -10.29 -6.91
CA GLN A 17 7.68 -10.88 -5.83
C GLN A 17 7.08 -9.79 -4.94
N VAL A 18 5.75 -9.76 -4.91
CA VAL A 18 4.97 -8.91 -4.00
C VAL A 18 3.92 -9.78 -3.35
N GLN A 19 4.07 -9.97 -2.04
CA GLN A 19 3.22 -10.81 -1.22
C GLN A 19 2.26 -9.94 -0.39
N ASN A 20 1.08 -10.50 -0.09
CA ASN A 20 0.18 -9.91 0.88
C ASN A 20 0.80 -9.97 2.27
N PHE A 21 0.57 -8.91 3.05
CA PHE A 21 0.96 -8.88 4.44
C PHE A 21 0.06 -9.82 5.25
N TYR A 22 0.68 -10.72 6.02
CA TYR A 22 0.03 -11.57 7.02
C TYR A 22 0.57 -11.20 8.40
N PRO A 23 -0.27 -10.69 9.31
CA PRO A 23 0.23 -10.26 10.61
C PRO A 23 0.64 -11.47 11.46
N SER A 24 1.84 -11.44 12.02
CA SER A 24 2.31 -12.48 12.93
C SER A 24 1.54 -12.44 14.25
N PRO A 25 1.03 -13.58 14.76
CA PRO A 25 0.37 -13.63 16.06
C PRO A 25 1.23 -13.01 17.16
N LEU A 26 0.58 -12.36 18.13
CA LEU A 26 1.24 -11.69 19.27
C LEU A 26 2.24 -10.58 18.90
N ALA A 27 2.26 -10.11 17.64
CA ALA A 27 3.08 -8.98 17.21
C ALA A 27 2.29 -7.67 17.15
N ASN A 28 2.98 -6.54 17.25
CA ASN A 28 2.40 -5.20 17.10
C ASN A 28 1.62 -5.03 15.79
N SER A 29 2.07 -5.68 14.72
CA SER A 29 1.37 -5.67 13.44
C SER A 29 0.00 -6.33 13.49
N THR A 30 -0.20 -7.34 14.35
CA THR A 30 -1.52 -7.95 14.58
C THR A 30 -2.44 -6.95 15.28
N THR A 31 -1.93 -6.28 16.32
CA THR A 31 -2.69 -5.23 17.00
C THR A 31 -3.09 -4.14 16.01
N MET A 32 -2.14 -3.60 15.23
CA MET A 32 -2.42 -2.61 14.19
C MET A 32 -3.43 -3.12 13.15
N TYR A 33 -3.30 -4.38 12.72
CA TYR A 33 -4.17 -4.98 11.72
C TYR A 33 -5.63 -5.04 12.18
N TYR A 34 -5.88 -5.41 13.44
CA TYR A 34 -7.22 -5.57 13.98
C TYR A 34 -7.82 -4.29 14.53
N THR A 35 -7.05 -3.47 15.25
CA THR A 35 -7.55 -2.24 15.90
C THR A 35 -7.54 -1.03 14.97
N GLY A 36 -6.71 -1.04 13.93
CA GLY A 36 -6.48 0.14 13.10
C GLY A 36 -5.78 1.28 13.84
N LYS A 37 -5.13 1.00 14.98
CA LYS A 37 -4.41 2.01 15.79
C LYS A 37 -2.93 1.67 15.90
N ASN A 38 -2.10 2.68 16.12
CA ASN A 38 -0.68 2.52 16.39
C ASN A 38 -0.45 2.15 17.87
N PRO A 39 -0.02 0.91 18.21
CA PRO A 39 0.16 0.47 19.59
C PRO A 39 1.42 1.04 20.25
N LEU A 40 2.33 1.65 19.48
CA LEU A 40 3.57 2.24 20.00
C LEU A 40 3.37 3.65 20.56
N SER A 41 2.19 4.24 20.34
CA SER A 41 1.82 5.58 20.81
C SER A 41 0.64 5.52 21.76
N LYS A 42 0.47 6.56 22.58
CA LYS A 42 -0.66 6.65 23.51
C LYS A 42 -1.98 6.61 22.75
N ILE A 43 -2.82 5.62 23.04
CA ILE A 43 -4.15 5.46 22.43
C ILE A 43 -5.16 6.34 23.17
N GLY A 44 -5.94 7.10 22.42
CA GLY A 44 -7.00 7.96 22.92
C GLY A 44 -7.90 8.44 21.79
N TYR A 45 -8.86 9.32 22.08
CA TYR A 45 -9.84 9.78 21.09
C TYR A 45 -9.22 10.44 19.84
N LYS A 46 -8.08 11.12 20.02
CA LYS A 46 -7.34 11.81 18.93
C LYS A 46 -6.20 10.97 18.34
N SER A 47 -6.14 9.67 18.66
CA SER A 47 -5.07 8.79 18.14
C SER A 47 -5.19 8.58 16.64
N GLU A 48 -4.05 8.58 15.95
CA GLU A 48 -3.99 8.34 14.51
C GLU A 48 -4.59 6.98 14.12
N ASP A 49 -5.24 6.97 12.96
CA ASP A 49 -5.71 5.73 12.34
C ASP A 49 -4.65 5.16 11.42
N VAL A 50 -4.38 3.88 11.60
CA VAL A 50 -3.56 3.07 10.71
C VAL A 50 -4.47 2.48 9.65
N VAL A 51 -4.33 2.96 8.41
CA VAL A 51 -5.09 2.44 7.28
C VAL A 51 -4.54 1.08 6.86
N VAL A 52 -5.36 0.04 6.99
CA VAL A 52 -5.02 -1.33 6.60
C VAL A 52 -5.89 -1.77 5.41
N PRO A 53 -5.31 -1.98 4.21
CA PRO A 53 -6.06 -2.39 3.03
C PRO A 53 -6.54 -3.85 3.16
N ARG A 54 -7.85 -4.03 3.35
CA ARG A 54 -8.47 -5.37 3.46
C ARG A 54 -9.12 -5.86 2.15
N GLY A 55 -9.54 -4.95 1.27
CA GLY A 55 -10.23 -5.29 0.03
C GLY A 55 -9.32 -5.76 -1.11
N ASP A 56 -9.80 -6.72 -1.90
CA ASP A 56 -9.07 -7.29 -3.04
C ASP A 56 -8.68 -6.23 -4.08
N LYS A 57 -9.63 -5.37 -4.49
CA LYS A 57 -9.37 -4.28 -5.45
C LYS A 57 -8.20 -3.39 -5.02
N GLN A 58 -8.15 -3.01 -3.74
CA GLN A 58 -7.10 -2.15 -3.20
C GLN A 58 -5.76 -2.88 -3.14
N ARG A 59 -5.74 -4.16 -2.73
CA ARG A 59 -4.53 -4.99 -2.70
C ARG A 59 -3.98 -5.23 -4.11
N ARG A 60 -4.84 -5.50 -5.08
CA ARG A 60 -4.46 -5.66 -6.49
C ARG A 60 -3.83 -4.38 -7.05
N LEU A 61 -4.43 -3.22 -6.78
CA LEU A 61 -3.85 -1.93 -7.16
C LEU A 61 -2.50 -1.70 -6.48
N HIS A 62 -2.37 -1.97 -5.18
CA HIS A 62 -1.10 -1.84 -4.46
C HIS A 62 0.00 -2.71 -5.08
N LYS A 63 -0.32 -3.97 -5.41
CA LYS A 63 0.61 -4.89 -6.07
C LYS A 63 1.00 -4.40 -7.46
N ALA A 64 0.03 -3.91 -8.23
CA ALA A 64 0.27 -3.33 -9.56
C ALA A 64 1.21 -2.11 -9.48
N LEU A 65 0.99 -1.20 -8.53
CA LEU A 65 1.85 -0.03 -8.31
C LEU A 65 3.30 -0.41 -7.98
N LEU A 66 3.52 -1.44 -7.15
CA LEU A 66 4.87 -1.91 -6.80
C LEU A 66 5.56 -2.61 -7.98
N ARG A 67 4.78 -3.27 -8.85
CA ARG A 67 5.22 -3.90 -10.10
C ARG A 67 5.04 -2.96 -11.30
N TYR A 68 5.47 -1.70 -11.17
CA TYR A 68 5.27 -0.68 -12.20
C TYR A 68 5.94 -1.02 -13.55
N HIS A 69 6.98 -1.86 -13.54
CA HIS A 69 7.72 -2.26 -14.74
C HIS A 69 6.97 -3.27 -15.61
N ASP A 70 5.95 -3.92 -15.06
CA ASP A 70 5.16 -4.94 -15.74
C ASP A 70 4.07 -4.28 -16.61
N PRO A 71 4.10 -4.43 -17.95
CA PRO A 71 3.14 -3.81 -18.86
C PRO A 71 1.69 -4.22 -18.61
N ALA A 72 1.44 -5.42 -18.07
CA ALA A 72 0.10 -5.88 -17.75
C ALA A 72 -0.61 -5.00 -16.70
N ASN A 73 0.16 -4.30 -15.86
CA ASN A 73 -0.37 -3.43 -14.81
C ASN A 73 -0.67 -2.00 -15.28
N TRP A 74 -0.18 -1.58 -16.46
CA TRP A 74 -0.26 -0.18 -16.89
C TRP A 74 -1.69 0.37 -17.02
N PRO A 75 -2.69 -0.36 -17.56
CA PRO A 75 -4.06 0.14 -17.62
C PRO A 75 -4.62 0.44 -16.22
N LEU A 76 -4.42 -0.48 -15.27
CA LEU A 76 -4.89 -0.34 -13.90
C LEU A 76 -4.20 0.81 -13.16
N ILE A 77 -2.88 0.96 -13.34
CA ILE A 77 -2.12 2.06 -12.75
C ILE A 77 -2.58 3.40 -13.32
N ARG A 78 -2.73 3.51 -14.65
CA ARG A 78 -3.16 4.74 -15.32
C ARG A 78 -4.54 5.18 -14.82
N GLN A 79 -5.51 4.27 -14.84
CA GLN A 79 -6.85 4.53 -14.33
C GLN A 79 -6.80 5.02 -12.87
N ALA A 80 -6.06 4.33 -12.01
CA ALA A 80 -5.97 4.72 -10.60
C ALA A 80 -5.29 6.09 -10.40
N LEU A 81 -4.28 6.43 -11.22
CA LEU A 81 -3.65 7.75 -11.16
C LEU A 81 -4.57 8.86 -11.68
N GLU A 82 -5.39 8.58 -12.70
CA GLU A 82 -6.41 9.50 -13.19
C GLU A 82 -7.50 9.75 -12.13
N GLU A 83 -8.02 8.69 -11.50
CA GLU A 83 -8.98 8.78 -10.38
C GLU A 83 -8.41 9.56 -9.18
N MET A 84 -7.09 9.52 -8.97
CA MET A 84 -6.40 10.27 -7.91
C MET A 84 -6.05 11.71 -8.32
N GLY A 85 -6.37 12.15 -9.53
CA GLY A 85 -5.98 13.47 -10.05
C GLY A 85 -4.46 13.65 -10.22
N LYS A 86 -3.71 12.55 -10.32
CA LYS A 86 -2.24 12.52 -10.44
C LYS A 86 -1.78 12.24 -11.88
N LYS A 87 -2.58 12.64 -12.86
CA LYS A 87 -2.20 12.56 -14.27
C LYS A 87 -0.97 13.46 -14.49
N GLN A 88 0.18 12.85 -14.78
CA GLN A 88 1.30 13.62 -15.32
C GLN A 88 0.98 13.96 -16.79
N PRO A 89 1.25 15.19 -17.25
CA PRO A 89 1.22 15.52 -18.67
C PRO A 89 2.25 14.72 -19.47
#